data_AF-A0A971QWS4-F1
#
_entry.id   AF-A0A971QWS4-F1
#
_cell.length_a   1.000
_cell.length_b   1.000
_cell.length_c   1.000
_cell.angle_alpha   90.00
_cell.angle_beta   90.00
_cell.angle_gamma   90.00
#
_symmetry.space_group_name_H-M   'P 1'
#
loop_
_entity.id
_entity.type
_entity.pdbx_description
1 polymer ?
#
loop_
_entity_poly.entity_id
_entity_poly.type
_entity_poly.pdbx_seq_one_letter_code
_entity_poly.pdbx_strand_id
1 'polypeptide(L)'
;MQTITRCALGAMAVLGASALVACHPLQTSALPGPPEFTVRTAPGAPGGPRETAAEFLAGAPFPAKAKSPMHEGLCYAEPFFHDTAVDPAGRDTDRYNGVDTAHLFFSATCGTPDTWLAMPNGKDPLKCPQSASETHTVDPRKMLLGNGTGTGDGLRYFWQCASHVLAHGPRECPAPAPAFGCPDSFDGTQDTVLMRNAYERWGTLLGPGLRMVCGFSTTAYCGPGDVRRVWDLYNRAAGGYGVADAFIEGFRQGREGTVPLCITRGGPDVERTALLDEAFVLSAGPHAASHYHAQYPVAFRTKRTADSPCEAGIPQWAPIYTLRPMPIPPALRALSYEPRDGALYSRDLEGTTGFAVRVYPGSGAVRMIGRSQFDAGDRPLAEEEYLERADLFLREMGLAETNAAPAGIRMVLESVPVVNRIYEVARRQKSVILQYRRRIDLDGHSIPVLGDGGQIRIVMNNDGSIARVAKTWREIAGVRKIARIKPFDTAHREAEQHLARPEKYRLDGWLWGYREHGDGEEQADLRIVQVFFFAPRSGVVDPEAAPQRIEIAAHLDVSETTIDR
;
A
#
# COMPACT_ATOMS: atom_id res chain seq x y z
N MET A 1 74.78 19.74 3.20
CA MET A 1 75.02 18.88 2.01
C MET A 1 74.21 17.61 2.17
N GLN A 2 73.31 17.37 1.22
CA GLN A 2 72.91 16.07 0.62
C GLN A 2 72.60 14.88 1.57
N THR A 3 71.33 14.54 1.81
CA THR A 3 70.35 13.75 1.00
C THR A 3 70.37 12.24 1.25
N ILE A 4 69.21 11.73 1.72
CA ILE A 4 68.46 10.52 1.28
C ILE A 4 69.11 9.17 1.67
N THR A 5 68.43 8.23 2.34
CA THR A 5 67.49 7.28 1.70
C THR A 5 66.60 6.51 2.70
N ARG A 6 65.31 6.45 2.31
CA ARG A 6 64.16 5.60 2.68
C ARG A 6 64.44 4.25 3.36
N CYS A 7 63.65 3.93 4.40
CA CYS A 7 62.71 2.80 4.47
C CYS A 7 62.24 2.58 5.92
N ALA A 8 60.94 2.84 6.19
CA ALA A 8 60.10 2.27 7.26
C ALA A 8 59.04 3.30 7.73
N LEU A 9 58.19 3.75 6.81
CA LEU A 9 56.95 4.45 7.09
C LEU A 9 55.94 3.94 6.07
N GLY A 10 55.32 2.81 6.39
CA GLY A 10 54.45 2.09 5.46
C GLY A 10 53.91 0.79 6.02
N ALA A 11 53.20 0.86 7.16
CA ALA A 11 52.32 -0.23 7.62
C ALA A 11 51.33 0.18 8.74
N MET A 12 50.99 1.46 8.91
CA MET A 12 50.00 1.92 9.90
C MET A 12 49.10 3.01 9.29
N ALA A 13 48.44 2.70 8.18
CA ALA A 13 47.46 3.58 7.54
C ALA A 13 46.38 2.82 6.72
N VAL A 14 46.06 1.57 7.06
CA VAL A 14 45.05 0.76 6.33
C VAL A 14 43.98 0.13 7.24
N LEU A 15 43.97 0.37 8.56
CA LEU A 15 42.98 -0.22 9.47
C LEU A 15 42.09 0.82 10.19
N GLY A 16 41.81 1.95 9.55
CA GLY A 16 41.04 3.04 10.16
C GLY A 16 40.09 3.78 9.23
N ALA A 17 39.59 3.13 8.17
CA ALA A 17 38.61 3.72 7.25
C ALA A 17 37.58 2.70 6.72
N SER A 18 37.23 1.73 7.56
CA SER A 18 36.10 0.81 7.33
C SER A 18 35.06 0.94 8.45
N ALA A 19 34.92 2.14 9.00
CA ALA A 19 33.76 2.51 9.80
C ALA A 19 32.65 2.93 8.83
N LEU A 20 31.73 2.01 8.58
CA LEU A 20 30.32 2.21 8.22
C LEU A 20 29.93 3.68 7.93
N VAL A 21 30.16 4.13 6.70
CA VAL A 21 29.35 5.22 6.14
C VAL A 21 28.00 4.58 5.82
N ALA A 22 27.14 4.50 6.83
CA ALA A 22 25.71 4.29 6.60
C ALA A 22 25.20 5.53 5.85
N CYS A 23 25.19 5.48 4.51
CA CYS A 23 24.63 6.53 3.67
C CYS A 23 23.23 6.90 4.18
N HIS A 24 23.06 8.16 4.57
CA HIS A 24 21.85 8.65 5.22
C HIS A 24 20.64 8.62 4.26
N PRO A 25 19.40 8.46 4.78
CA PRO A 25 18.20 8.24 3.96
C PRO A 25 17.92 9.34 2.92
N LEU A 26 18.40 10.57 3.16
CA LEU A 26 18.29 11.69 2.21
C LEU A 26 19.48 11.85 1.24
N GLN A 27 20.58 11.11 1.42
CA GLN A 27 21.78 11.16 0.57
C GLN A 27 21.77 10.13 -0.56
N THR A 28 21.06 9.02 -0.42
CA THR A 28 20.87 8.08 -1.53
C THR A 28 19.99 8.71 -2.61
N SER A 29 20.34 8.46 -3.88
CA SER A 29 19.47 8.73 -5.04
C SER A 29 18.00 8.45 -4.70
N ALA A 30 17.08 9.29 -5.20
CA ALA A 30 15.63 9.12 -5.03
C ALA A 30 15.10 7.78 -5.60
N LEU A 31 15.93 7.02 -6.32
CA LEU A 31 15.65 5.69 -6.82
C LEU A 31 15.92 4.67 -5.69
N PRO A 32 14.91 4.09 -5.05
CA PRO A 32 15.12 3.26 -3.88
C PRO A 32 15.47 1.81 -4.29
N GLY A 33 16.24 1.63 -5.35
CA GLY A 33 16.64 0.33 -5.88
C GLY A 33 17.67 0.51 -6.99
N PRO A 34 18.32 -0.57 -7.46
CA PRO A 34 19.34 -0.49 -8.49
C PRO A 34 18.80 0.16 -9.78
N PRO A 35 19.58 1.01 -10.49
CA PRO A 35 19.12 1.70 -11.70
C PRO A 35 18.72 0.75 -12.85
N GLU A 36 19.19 -0.49 -12.81
CA GLU A 36 18.85 -1.59 -13.71
C GLU A 36 17.58 -2.37 -13.29
N PHE A 37 16.97 -2.04 -12.14
CA PHE A 37 15.77 -2.71 -11.66
C PHE A 37 14.59 -2.47 -12.60
N THR A 38 13.99 -3.56 -13.10
CA THR A 38 12.96 -3.53 -14.13
C THR A 38 11.57 -3.71 -13.51
N VAL A 39 10.65 -2.83 -13.89
CA VAL A 39 9.26 -2.87 -13.47
C VAL A 39 8.39 -3.18 -14.68
N ARG A 40 7.51 -4.17 -14.53
CA ARG A 40 6.55 -4.59 -15.54
C ARG A 40 5.16 -4.63 -14.94
N THR A 41 4.15 -4.30 -15.73
CA THR A 41 2.76 -4.41 -15.30
C THR A 41 1.87 -5.04 -16.33
N ALA A 42 0.92 -5.85 -15.88
CA ALA A 42 -0.18 -6.32 -16.71
C ALA A 42 -1.49 -5.59 -16.33
N PRO A 43 -2.21 -5.02 -17.30
CA PRO A 43 -3.41 -4.20 -17.05
C PRO A 43 -4.65 -4.98 -16.62
N GLY A 44 -4.66 -6.32 -16.74
CA GLY A 44 -5.87 -7.12 -16.54
C GLY A 44 -7.01 -6.68 -17.46
N ALA A 45 -8.26 -6.87 -17.04
CA ALA A 45 -9.44 -6.50 -17.83
C ALA A 45 -9.54 -4.98 -18.07
N PRO A 46 -10.20 -4.52 -19.16
CA PRO A 46 -10.42 -3.10 -19.42
C PRO A 46 -11.11 -2.34 -18.27
N GLY A 47 -10.81 -1.05 -18.13
CA GLY A 47 -11.37 -0.17 -17.09
C GLY A 47 -10.40 0.07 -15.93
N GLY A 48 -10.92 0.10 -14.70
CA GLY A 48 -10.16 0.40 -13.48
C GLY A 48 -8.84 -0.39 -13.29
N PRO A 49 -8.78 -1.71 -13.59
CA PRO A 49 -7.53 -2.46 -13.53
C PRO A 49 -6.46 -1.91 -14.48
N ARG A 50 -6.83 -1.60 -15.73
CA ARG A 50 -5.92 -1.04 -16.73
C ARG A 50 -5.38 0.33 -16.31
N GLU A 51 -6.25 1.20 -15.81
CA GLU A 51 -5.85 2.52 -15.28
C GLU A 51 -4.91 2.37 -14.08
N THR A 52 -5.19 1.42 -13.19
CA THR A 52 -4.35 1.14 -12.01
C THR A 52 -2.96 0.64 -12.41
N ALA A 53 -2.86 -0.25 -13.39
CA ALA A 53 -1.57 -0.73 -13.89
C ALA A 53 -0.77 0.38 -14.60
N ALA A 54 -1.44 1.21 -15.41
CA ALA A 54 -0.81 2.34 -16.06
C ALA A 54 -0.27 3.36 -15.04
N GLU A 55 -1.06 3.69 -14.03
CA GLU A 55 -0.64 4.59 -12.95
C GLU A 55 0.51 3.99 -12.13
N PHE A 56 0.50 2.67 -11.90
CA PHE A 56 1.60 1.99 -11.22
C PHE A 56 2.94 2.17 -11.96
N LEU A 57 2.97 2.00 -13.29
CA LEU A 57 4.16 2.27 -14.09
C LEU A 57 4.54 3.75 -14.11
N ALA A 58 3.56 4.64 -14.22
CA ALA A 58 3.81 6.08 -14.27
C ALA A 58 4.50 6.56 -12.98
N GLY A 59 3.95 6.18 -11.83
CA GLY A 59 4.45 6.56 -10.50
C GLY A 59 5.72 5.82 -10.05
N ALA A 60 6.05 4.67 -10.65
CA ALA A 60 7.22 3.90 -10.24
C ALA A 60 8.52 4.72 -10.37
N PRO A 61 9.32 4.87 -9.30
CA PRO A 61 10.50 5.73 -9.24
C PRO A 61 11.72 5.04 -9.87
N PHE A 62 11.58 4.59 -11.11
CA PHE A 62 12.63 3.94 -11.91
C PHE A 62 12.72 4.61 -13.28
N PRO A 63 13.90 4.56 -13.95
CA PRO A 63 14.07 5.14 -15.28
C PRO A 63 13.01 4.63 -16.26
N ALA A 64 12.51 5.48 -17.17
CA ALA A 64 11.48 5.11 -18.14
C ALA A 64 11.83 3.84 -18.95
N LYS A 65 13.09 3.68 -19.34
CA LYS A 65 13.58 2.48 -20.07
C LYS A 65 13.46 1.16 -19.28
N ALA A 66 13.40 1.25 -17.95
CA ALA A 66 13.28 0.10 -17.06
C ALA A 66 11.82 -0.26 -16.76
N LYS A 67 10.86 0.53 -17.27
CA LYS A 67 9.43 0.38 -17.03
C LYS A 67 8.73 0.03 -18.34
N SER A 68 7.92 -1.02 -18.35
CA SER A 68 7.12 -1.31 -19.55
C SER A 68 5.83 -2.05 -19.21
N PRO A 69 4.74 -1.78 -19.94
CA PRO A 69 3.57 -2.64 -19.87
C PRO A 69 3.89 -4.02 -20.47
N MET A 70 3.14 -5.02 -20.02
CA MET A 70 3.12 -6.38 -20.54
C MET A 70 1.69 -6.80 -20.82
N HIS A 71 1.52 -7.77 -21.72
CA HIS A 71 0.23 -8.36 -22.09
C HIS A 71 -0.76 -7.40 -22.76
N GLU A 72 -0.35 -6.16 -23.05
CA GLU A 72 -1.22 -5.21 -23.74
C GLU A 72 -1.60 -5.67 -25.14
N GLY A 73 -2.88 -5.58 -25.47
CA GLY A 73 -3.41 -5.97 -26.77
C GLY A 73 -3.56 -7.46 -26.99
N LEU A 74 -3.12 -8.32 -26.05
CA LEU A 74 -3.34 -9.76 -26.12
C LEU A 74 -4.76 -10.14 -25.74
N CYS A 75 -5.28 -11.20 -26.35
CA CYS A 75 -6.58 -11.76 -25.99
C CYS A 75 -6.56 -12.52 -24.67
N TYR A 76 -5.46 -13.24 -24.42
CA TYR A 76 -5.20 -13.94 -23.19
C TYR A 76 -3.70 -13.91 -22.90
N ALA A 77 -3.37 -14.03 -21.63
CA ALA A 77 -2.00 -13.97 -21.13
C ALA A 77 -1.65 -15.10 -20.15
N GLU A 78 -2.58 -16.02 -19.87
CA GLU A 78 -2.39 -17.18 -18.97
C GLU A 78 -1.03 -17.88 -19.22
N PRO A 79 -0.64 -18.24 -20.47
CA PRO A 79 0.61 -18.96 -20.69
C PRO A 79 1.85 -18.21 -20.17
N PHE A 80 1.82 -16.88 -20.13
CA PHE A 80 2.96 -16.08 -19.68
C PHE A 80 3.12 -16.02 -18.16
N PHE A 81 2.18 -16.56 -17.40
CA PHE A 81 2.30 -16.81 -15.96
C PHE A 81 2.75 -18.24 -15.67
N HIS A 82 2.55 -19.17 -16.61
CA HIS A 82 2.80 -20.59 -16.43
C HIS A 82 4.23 -20.95 -16.77
N ASP A 83 4.80 -21.84 -15.97
CA ASP A 83 6.16 -22.31 -16.13
C ASP A 83 6.20 -23.52 -17.06
N THR A 84 7.16 -23.50 -18.00
CA THR A 84 7.27 -24.54 -19.03
C THR A 84 7.59 -25.93 -18.46
N ALA A 85 8.24 -26.01 -17.30
CA ALA A 85 8.56 -27.26 -16.64
C ALA A 85 7.35 -27.89 -15.93
N VAL A 86 6.31 -27.11 -15.63
CA VAL A 86 5.06 -27.58 -15.02
C VAL A 86 3.95 -27.74 -16.05
N ASP A 87 3.84 -26.81 -16.99
CA ASP A 87 2.91 -26.82 -18.12
C ASP A 87 3.71 -26.66 -19.44
N PRO A 88 3.72 -27.65 -20.36
CA PRO A 88 4.43 -27.54 -21.63
C PRO A 88 4.01 -26.34 -22.50
N ALA A 89 2.82 -25.77 -22.27
CA ALA A 89 2.34 -24.55 -22.94
C ALA A 89 2.83 -23.25 -22.28
N GLY A 90 3.48 -23.34 -21.11
CA GLY A 90 4.01 -22.23 -20.33
C GLY A 90 5.05 -21.40 -21.07
N ARG A 91 5.10 -20.10 -20.75
CA ARG A 91 5.89 -19.06 -21.40
C ARG A 91 6.27 -17.93 -20.44
N ASP A 92 6.36 -18.24 -19.16
CA ASP A 92 6.81 -17.31 -18.11
C ASP A 92 8.22 -16.73 -18.32
N THR A 93 9.10 -17.42 -19.07
CA THR A 93 10.40 -16.88 -19.49
C THR A 93 10.39 -16.23 -20.88
N ASP A 94 9.23 -16.04 -21.51
CA ASP A 94 9.13 -15.32 -22.78
C ASP A 94 9.71 -13.91 -22.63
N ARG A 95 10.60 -13.54 -23.56
CA ARG A 95 11.37 -12.29 -23.51
C ARG A 95 10.51 -11.03 -23.38
N TYR A 96 9.30 -11.04 -23.92
CA TYR A 96 8.46 -9.85 -24.04
C TYR A 96 7.28 -9.85 -23.08
N ASN A 97 6.73 -11.02 -22.78
CA ASN A 97 5.49 -11.17 -22.03
C ASN A 97 5.64 -12.05 -20.80
N GLY A 98 6.71 -12.85 -20.69
CA GLY A 98 6.92 -13.75 -19.57
C GLY A 98 7.15 -12.99 -18.27
N VAL A 99 6.40 -13.34 -17.21
CA VAL A 99 6.50 -12.68 -15.90
C VAL A 99 7.90 -12.79 -15.28
N ASP A 100 8.66 -13.84 -15.60
CA ASP A 100 9.99 -14.10 -15.06
C ASP A 100 11.10 -13.21 -15.67
N THR A 101 10.74 -12.31 -16.57
CA THR A 101 11.66 -11.31 -17.15
C THR A 101 11.66 -9.95 -16.44
N ALA A 102 10.73 -9.73 -15.51
CA ALA A 102 10.67 -8.53 -14.68
C ALA A 102 11.48 -8.71 -13.40
N HIS A 103 11.96 -7.64 -12.75
CA HIS A 103 12.35 -7.75 -11.33
C HIS A 103 11.13 -7.56 -10.41
N LEU A 104 10.27 -6.59 -10.74
CA LEU A 104 8.96 -6.38 -10.13
C LEU A 104 7.89 -6.49 -11.20
N PHE A 105 7.01 -7.48 -11.04
CA PHE A 105 5.80 -7.61 -11.85
C PHE A 105 4.58 -7.22 -11.02
N PHE A 106 3.76 -6.31 -11.51
CA PHE A 106 2.49 -5.94 -10.89
C PHE A 106 1.30 -6.26 -11.80
N SER A 107 0.34 -7.02 -11.27
CA SER A 107 -0.92 -7.32 -11.97
C SER A 107 -2.08 -6.62 -11.27
N ALA A 108 -2.85 -5.82 -11.99
CA ALA A 108 -4.15 -5.36 -11.54
C ALA A 108 -5.22 -6.21 -12.24
N THR A 109 -5.95 -7.04 -11.50
CA THR A 109 -6.85 -8.03 -12.08
C THR A 109 -7.93 -8.49 -11.09
N CYS A 110 -8.83 -9.36 -11.55
CA CYS A 110 -9.83 -10.00 -10.70
C CYS A 110 -9.30 -11.34 -10.22
N GLY A 111 -9.58 -11.68 -8.97
CA GLY A 111 -9.09 -12.88 -8.34
C GLY A 111 -10.14 -13.53 -7.46
N THR A 112 -9.91 -14.81 -7.19
CA THR A 112 -10.57 -15.60 -6.17
C THR A 112 -9.49 -16.21 -5.28
N PRO A 113 -9.90 -17.06 -4.31
CA PRO A 113 -9.23 -18.25 -3.89
C PRO A 113 -8.13 -18.67 -4.82
N ASP A 114 -8.61 -19.45 -5.77
CA ASP A 114 -7.88 -20.53 -6.42
C ASP A 114 -7.30 -20.10 -7.77
N THR A 115 -7.61 -18.90 -8.25
CA THR A 115 -7.21 -18.38 -9.56
C THR A 115 -7.44 -16.88 -9.71
N TRP A 116 -6.84 -16.26 -10.73
CA TRP A 116 -7.11 -14.89 -11.15
C TRP A 116 -7.16 -14.76 -12.67
N LEU A 117 -7.69 -13.65 -13.15
CA LEU A 117 -7.82 -13.37 -14.57
C LEU A 117 -6.50 -13.03 -15.25
N ALA A 118 -6.31 -13.58 -16.46
CA ALA A 118 -5.27 -13.18 -17.41
C ALA A 118 -5.85 -12.90 -18.80
N MET A 119 -6.87 -12.04 -18.87
CA MET A 119 -7.48 -11.55 -20.11
C MET A 119 -7.34 -10.03 -20.25
N PRO A 120 -6.29 -9.53 -20.92
CA PRO A 120 -6.01 -8.09 -21.04
C PRO A 120 -7.08 -7.29 -21.79
N ASN A 121 -7.70 -7.92 -22.80
CA ASN A 121 -8.79 -7.31 -23.57
C ASN A 121 -10.19 -7.71 -23.06
N GLY A 122 -10.28 -8.58 -22.05
CA GLY A 122 -11.54 -9.23 -21.69
C GLY A 122 -12.19 -9.96 -22.88
N LYS A 123 -13.51 -10.11 -22.85
CA LYS A 123 -14.36 -10.66 -23.91
C LYS A 123 -14.76 -9.61 -24.95
N ASP A 124 -13.85 -8.71 -25.31
CA ASP A 124 -14.08 -7.75 -26.39
C ASP A 124 -14.16 -8.53 -27.73
N PRO A 125 -15.36 -8.68 -28.34
CA PRO A 125 -15.50 -9.49 -29.54
C PRO A 125 -14.90 -8.83 -30.78
N LEU A 126 -14.63 -7.52 -30.74
CA LEU A 126 -13.97 -6.81 -31.84
C LEU A 126 -12.46 -7.04 -31.83
N LYS A 127 -11.86 -7.13 -30.64
CA LYS A 127 -10.42 -7.39 -30.50
C LYS A 127 -10.09 -8.87 -30.45
N CYS A 128 -10.97 -9.68 -29.87
CA CYS A 128 -10.73 -11.08 -29.55
C CYS A 128 -11.93 -11.97 -29.89
N PRO A 129 -12.29 -12.10 -31.19
CA PRO A 129 -13.50 -12.81 -31.60
C PRO A 129 -13.52 -14.28 -31.16
N GLN A 130 -12.35 -14.92 -31.11
CA GLN A 130 -12.18 -16.33 -30.74
C GLN A 130 -12.20 -16.56 -29.22
N SER A 131 -11.86 -15.56 -28.42
CA SER A 131 -11.80 -15.66 -26.95
C SER A 131 -13.01 -15.04 -26.25
N ALA A 132 -13.91 -14.36 -26.97
CA ALA A 132 -15.05 -13.66 -26.41
C ALA A 132 -16.07 -14.58 -25.69
N SER A 133 -16.06 -15.89 -25.96
CA SER A 133 -16.89 -16.88 -25.26
C SER A 133 -16.23 -17.51 -24.04
N GLU A 134 -14.91 -17.38 -23.88
CA GLU A 134 -14.13 -18.10 -22.87
C GLU A 134 -13.66 -17.16 -21.76
N THR A 135 -13.27 -17.74 -20.63
CA THR A 135 -12.58 -17.02 -19.57
C THR A 135 -11.20 -17.62 -19.41
N HIS A 136 -10.17 -16.80 -19.63
CA HIS A 136 -8.79 -17.21 -19.42
C HIS A 136 -8.33 -16.79 -18.02
N THR A 137 -8.12 -17.80 -17.20
CA THR A 137 -7.70 -17.67 -15.81
C THR A 137 -6.33 -18.31 -15.64
N VAL A 138 -5.48 -17.73 -14.80
CA VAL A 138 -4.19 -18.33 -14.43
C VAL A 138 -4.44 -19.48 -13.48
N ASP A 139 -3.99 -20.68 -13.82
CA ASP A 139 -4.00 -21.81 -12.89
C ASP A 139 -2.72 -21.76 -12.05
N PRO A 140 -2.79 -21.42 -10.75
CA PRO A 140 -1.60 -21.30 -9.94
C PRO A 140 -0.80 -22.61 -9.90
N ARG A 141 -1.44 -23.78 -10.07
CA ARG A 141 -0.75 -25.08 -10.04
C ARG A 141 0.21 -25.29 -11.20
N LYS A 142 0.11 -24.46 -12.25
CA LYS A 142 0.98 -24.48 -13.43
C LYS A 142 2.10 -23.43 -13.35
N MET A 143 2.19 -22.72 -12.23
CA MET A 143 3.15 -21.65 -12.04
C MET A 143 4.35 -22.15 -11.23
N LEU A 144 5.50 -21.60 -11.59
CA LEU A 144 6.66 -21.52 -10.73
C LEU A 144 7.23 -20.12 -10.99
N LEU A 145 7.38 -19.31 -9.94
CA LEU A 145 7.76 -17.91 -10.09
C LEU A 145 9.19 -17.69 -9.64
N GLY A 146 9.97 -16.93 -10.42
CA GLY A 146 11.36 -16.62 -10.09
C GLY A 146 12.28 -17.84 -10.20
N ASN A 147 11.97 -18.80 -11.07
CA ASN A 147 12.81 -19.95 -11.39
C ASN A 147 13.44 -19.87 -12.79
N GLY A 148 13.15 -18.83 -13.56
CA GLY A 148 13.75 -18.59 -14.88
C GLY A 148 15.28 -18.56 -14.84
N THR A 149 15.91 -19.70 -15.07
CA THR A 149 17.34 -19.84 -15.34
C THR A 149 17.55 -19.83 -16.84
N GLY A 150 17.78 -18.68 -17.48
CA GLY A 150 17.98 -18.71 -18.93
C GLY A 150 18.37 -17.41 -19.62
N THR A 151 17.56 -16.36 -19.55
CA THR A 151 17.69 -15.25 -20.51
C THR A 151 17.12 -13.90 -20.04
N GLY A 152 16.71 -13.77 -18.77
CA GLY A 152 16.18 -12.54 -18.17
C GLY A 152 16.82 -12.20 -16.82
N ASP A 153 16.53 -11.01 -16.30
CA ASP A 153 17.12 -10.53 -15.02
C ASP A 153 16.53 -11.25 -13.78
N GLY A 154 15.38 -11.91 -13.95
CA GLY A 154 14.72 -12.83 -13.00
C GLY A 154 13.77 -12.15 -12.02
N LEU A 155 12.55 -12.70 -11.88
CA LEU A 155 11.52 -12.20 -10.97
C LEU A 155 11.98 -12.23 -9.51
N ARG A 156 11.78 -11.09 -8.82
CA ARG A 156 12.07 -10.90 -7.39
C ARG A 156 10.82 -10.57 -6.61
N TYR A 157 9.94 -9.75 -7.16
CA TYR A 157 8.73 -9.29 -6.50
C TYR A 157 7.53 -9.46 -7.40
N PHE A 158 6.51 -10.15 -6.90
CA PHE A 158 5.25 -10.35 -7.62
C PHE A 158 4.12 -9.70 -6.82
N TRP A 159 3.61 -8.59 -7.32
CA TRP A 159 2.56 -7.83 -6.66
C TRP A 159 1.26 -7.94 -7.43
N GLN A 160 0.15 -8.06 -6.70
CA GLN A 160 -1.15 -8.17 -7.32
C GLN A 160 -2.18 -7.32 -6.61
N CYS A 161 -2.92 -6.53 -7.37
CA CYS A 161 -4.24 -6.12 -6.97
C CYS A 161 -5.25 -7.11 -7.52
N ALA A 162 -5.61 -8.09 -6.70
CA ALA A 162 -6.65 -9.05 -7.01
C ALA A 162 -7.30 -9.53 -5.72
N SER A 163 -8.63 -9.66 -5.73
CA SER A 163 -9.38 -10.07 -4.54
C SER A 163 -9.00 -11.49 -4.11
N HIS A 164 -8.78 -11.69 -2.81
CA HIS A 164 -8.63 -13.00 -2.17
C HIS A 164 -7.51 -13.92 -2.67
N VAL A 165 -6.63 -13.47 -3.58
CA VAL A 165 -5.54 -14.34 -4.11
C VAL A 165 -4.59 -14.84 -3.01
N LEU A 166 -4.46 -14.06 -1.93
CA LEU A 166 -3.74 -14.42 -0.70
C LEU A 166 -4.71 -14.61 0.49
N ALA A 167 -5.93 -15.10 0.25
CA ALA A 167 -6.86 -15.44 1.32
C ALA A 167 -6.18 -16.30 2.38
N HIS A 168 -6.22 -15.83 3.62
CA HIS A 168 -5.53 -16.44 4.74
C HIS A 168 -6.32 -16.26 6.04
N GLY A 169 -6.42 -17.33 6.83
CA GLY A 169 -7.24 -17.37 8.03
C GLY A 169 -8.68 -17.81 7.76
N PRO A 170 -9.59 -17.62 8.73
CA PRO A 170 -10.94 -18.16 8.63
C PRO A 170 -11.82 -17.36 7.67
N ARG A 171 -12.75 -18.05 7.04
CA ARG A 171 -13.77 -17.45 6.17
C ARG A 171 -14.73 -16.56 6.95
N GLU A 172 -15.00 -16.89 8.20
CA GLU A 172 -15.84 -16.08 9.08
C GLU A 172 -14.96 -15.43 10.13
N CYS A 173 -14.93 -14.10 10.11
CA CYS A 173 -14.21 -13.29 11.08
C CYS A 173 -15.20 -12.57 11.99
N PRO A 174 -14.81 -12.23 13.23
CA PRO A 174 -15.61 -11.36 14.07
C PRO A 174 -15.94 -10.06 13.32
N ALA A 175 -17.22 -9.69 13.30
CA ALA A 175 -17.67 -8.45 12.68
C ALA A 175 -16.89 -7.25 13.27
N PRO A 176 -16.54 -6.24 12.46
CA PRO A 176 -16.97 -6.00 11.07
C PRO A 176 -16.03 -6.62 10.01
N ALA A 177 -15.08 -7.47 10.37
CA ALA A 177 -14.11 -7.98 9.41
C ALA A 177 -14.79 -8.86 8.33
N PRO A 178 -14.48 -8.66 7.04
CA PRO A 178 -15.03 -9.48 5.97
C PRO A 178 -14.38 -10.86 5.95
N ALA A 179 -14.84 -11.72 5.05
CA ALA A 179 -14.26 -13.05 4.91
C ALA A 179 -12.76 -13.01 4.66
N PHE A 180 -12.00 -13.79 5.44
CA PHE A 180 -10.53 -13.80 5.46
C PHE A 180 -9.90 -12.47 5.92
N GLY A 181 -10.65 -11.62 6.62
CA GLY A 181 -10.19 -10.34 7.16
C GLY A 181 -9.43 -10.41 8.48
N CYS A 182 -9.22 -11.60 9.03
CA CYS A 182 -8.54 -11.85 10.30
C CYS A 182 -7.45 -12.92 10.15
N PRO A 183 -6.40 -12.66 9.34
CA PRO A 183 -5.31 -13.61 9.12
C PRO A 183 -4.59 -14.03 10.41
N ASP A 184 -4.59 -13.18 11.45
CA ASP A 184 -4.06 -13.51 12.77
C ASP A 184 -4.83 -14.60 13.52
N SER A 185 -6.00 -15.00 13.02
CA SER A 185 -6.81 -16.11 13.53
C SER A 185 -6.53 -17.43 12.83
N PHE A 186 -5.56 -17.50 11.91
CA PHE A 186 -5.11 -18.77 11.34
C PHE A 186 -4.56 -19.68 12.45
N ASP A 187 -4.94 -20.95 12.43
CA ASP A 187 -4.63 -21.92 13.49
C ASP A 187 -3.56 -22.93 13.08
N GLY A 188 -2.95 -22.75 11.91
CA GLY A 188 -1.92 -23.65 11.39
C GLY A 188 -2.48 -24.87 10.66
N THR A 189 -3.77 -24.91 10.32
CA THR A 189 -4.35 -26.03 9.57
C THR A 189 -4.03 -25.98 8.07
N GLN A 190 -4.39 -27.06 7.39
CA GLN A 190 -4.35 -27.16 5.93
C GLN A 190 -5.33 -26.19 5.26
N ASP A 191 -5.13 -25.93 3.95
CA ASP A 191 -6.04 -25.13 3.15
C ASP A 191 -7.42 -25.79 3.03
N THR A 192 -8.46 -25.06 3.42
CA THR A 192 -9.85 -25.47 3.27
C THR A 192 -10.72 -24.27 2.88
N VAL A 193 -11.95 -24.54 2.44
CA VAL A 193 -12.92 -23.47 2.13
C VAL A 193 -13.34 -22.63 3.35
N LEU A 194 -13.15 -23.15 4.57
CA LEU A 194 -13.48 -22.45 5.83
C LEU A 194 -12.25 -21.80 6.48
N MET A 195 -11.06 -22.33 6.23
CA MET A 195 -9.79 -21.85 6.75
C MET A 195 -8.78 -21.85 5.60
N ARG A 196 -8.52 -20.68 5.02
CA ARG A 196 -7.60 -20.58 3.87
C ARG A 196 -6.16 -20.46 4.34
N ASN A 197 -5.28 -21.17 3.64
CA ASN A 197 -3.86 -21.21 3.92
C ASN A 197 -3.07 -20.74 2.69
N ALA A 198 -2.62 -19.49 2.73
CA ALA A 198 -1.84 -18.92 1.63
C ALA A 198 -0.51 -19.67 1.42
N TYR A 199 0.08 -20.26 2.47
CA TYR A 199 1.34 -20.99 2.38
C TYR A 199 1.22 -22.28 1.59
N GLU A 200 0.16 -23.06 1.79
CA GLU A 200 -0.06 -24.31 1.03
C GLU A 200 -0.34 -24.00 -0.45
N ARG A 201 -1.10 -22.93 -0.70
CA ARG A 201 -1.53 -22.55 -2.06
C ARG A 201 -0.43 -21.89 -2.88
N TRP A 202 0.39 -21.06 -2.25
CA TRP A 202 1.48 -20.35 -2.93
C TRP A 202 2.85 -20.98 -2.74
N GLY A 203 3.05 -21.79 -1.70
CA GLY A 203 4.37 -22.21 -1.26
C GLY A 203 5.15 -23.03 -2.26
N THR A 204 4.48 -23.79 -3.13
CA THR A 204 5.11 -24.51 -4.24
C THR A 204 5.39 -23.62 -5.45
N LEU A 205 4.78 -22.44 -5.52
CA LEU A 205 4.93 -21.47 -6.60
C LEU A 205 6.10 -20.53 -6.36
N LEU A 206 6.56 -20.42 -5.11
CA LEU A 206 7.68 -19.57 -4.71
C LEU A 206 9.01 -20.22 -5.12
N GLY A 207 9.48 -19.92 -6.33
CA GLY A 207 10.79 -20.33 -6.81
C GLY A 207 11.95 -19.61 -6.11
N PRO A 208 13.19 -20.10 -6.28
CA PRO A 208 14.35 -19.65 -5.50
C PRO A 208 14.79 -18.21 -5.78
N GLY A 209 14.50 -17.67 -6.97
CA GLY A 209 14.77 -16.27 -7.31
C GLY A 209 13.78 -15.31 -6.68
N LEU A 210 12.58 -15.77 -6.34
CA LEU A 210 11.50 -14.93 -5.83
C LEU A 210 11.79 -14.54 -4.37
N ARG A 211 11.68 -13.23 -4.10
CA ARG A 211 11.83 -12.67 -2.76
C ARG A 211 10.49 -12.55 -2.07
N MET A 212 9.46 -12.02 -2.75
CA MET A 212 8.19 -11.73 -2.10
C MET A 212 7.02 -11.72 -3.08
N VAL A 213 5.88 -12.21 -2.61
CA VAL A 213 4.57 -12.05 -3.27
C VAL A 213 3.70 -11.17 -2.39
N CYS A 214 3.02 -10.17 -2.97
CA CYS A 214 2.06 -9.33 -2.26
C CYS A 214 0.71 -9.31 -2.98
N GLY A 215 -0.37 -9.25 -2.20
CA GLY A 215 -1.74 -9.35 -2.67
C GLY A 215 -2.74 -9.08 -1.57
N PHE A 216 -3.96 -9.60 -1.69
CA PHE A 216 -5.05 -9.34 -0.74
C PHE A 216 -5.63 -10.65 -0.21
N SER A 217 -5.86 -10.68 1.10
CA SER A 217 -6.63 -11.74 1.76
C SER A 217 -8.13 -11.57 1.53
N THR A 218 -8.57 -10.32 1.44
CA THR A 218 -9.97 -9.92 1.28
C THR A 218 -10.23 -9.32 -0.10
N THR A 219 -11.39 -8.70 -0.31
CA THR A 219 -11.73 -8.00 -1.55
C THR A 219 -10.81 -6.80 -1.78
N ALA A 220 -10.28 -6.67 -3.00
CA ALA A 220 -9.34 -5.62 -3.38
C ALA A 220 -10.05 -4.49 -4.14
N TYR A 221 -10.11 -3.29 -3.55
CA TYR A 221 -10.69 -2.08 -4.15
C TYR A 221 -9.59 -1.12 -4.62
N CYS A 222 -8.68 -1.60 -5.45
CA CYS A 222 -7.57 -0.76 -5.89
C CYS A 222 -8.02 0.23 -6.96
N GLY A 223 -7.47 1.42 -6.90
CA GLY A 223 -7.48 2.37 -8.00
C GLY A 223 -6.13 3.07 -8.16
N PRO A 224 -6.02 3.96 -9.17
CA PRO A 224 -4.84 4.77 -9.43
C PRO A 224 -4.33 5.55 -8.18
N GLY A 225 -5.23 6.02 -7.32
CA GLY A 225 -4.84 6.71 -6.08
C GLY A 225 -4.07 5.82 -5.09
N ASP A 226 -4.37 4.53 -5.02
CA ASP A 226 -3.74 3.62 -4.06
C ASP A 226 -2.32 3.25 -4.51
N VAL A 227 -2.10 3.05 -5.82
CA VAL A 227 -0.76 2.81 -6.36
C VAL A 227 0.15 4.03 -6.26
N ARG A 228 -0.38 5.25 -6.45
CA ARG A 228 0.37 6.49 -6.16
C ARG A 228 0.82 6.53 -4.70
N ARG A 229 -0.08 6.21 -3.78
CA ARG A 229 0.22 6.14 -2.34
C ARG A 229 1.30 5.11 -2.02
N VAL A 230 1.27 3.91 -2.61
CA VAL A 230 2.32 2.90 -2.45
C VAL A 230 3.68 3.51 -2.78
N TRP A 231 3.79 4.20 -3.93
CA TRP A 231 5.03 4.84 -4.34
C TRP A 231 5.46 6.00 -3.46
N ASP A 232 4.51 6.83 -3.00
CA ASP A 232 4.79 7.93 -2.08
C ASP A 232 5.26 7.46 -0.70
N LEU A 233 4.72 6.33 -0.21
CA LEU A 233 5.16 5.70 1.03
C LEU A 233 6.54 5.06 0.85
N TYR A 234 6.77 4.40 -0.29
CA TYR A 234 8.05 3.76 -0.59
C TYR A 234 9.20 4.75 -0.81
N ASN A 235 8.94 5.87 -1.49
CA ASN A 235 9.96 6.86 -1.82
C ASN A 235 10.67 7.36 -0.55
N ARG A 236 11.99 7.18 -0.47
CA ARG A 236 12.81 7.56 0.70
C ARG A 236 12.74 9.05 1.04
N ALA A 237 12.57 9.90 0.04
CA ALA A 237 12.45 11.34 0.26
C ALA A 237 11.06 11.73 0.80
N ALA A 238 10.06 10.85 0.68
CA ALA A 238 8.69 11.13 1.08
C ALA A 238 8.27 10.26 2.28
N GLY A 239 8.20 8.95 2.15
CA GLY A 239 7.75 8.04 3.22
C GLY A 239 8.86 7.15 3.78
N GLY A 240 9.78 6.66 2.95
CA GLY A 240 10.87 5.77 3.36
C GLY A 240 10.41 4.46 4.01
N TYR A 241 9.25 3.93 3.62
CA TYR A 241 8.75 2.62 4.05
C TYR A 241 9.55 1.49 3.38
N GLY A 242 9.67 0.35 4.06
CA GLY A 242 10.16 -0.88 3.42
C GLY A 242 9.19 -1.37 2.34
N VAL A 243 9.67 -2.26 1.48
CA VAL A 243 8.93 -2.74 0.29
C VAL A 243 7.57 -3.34 0.66
N ALA A 244 7.53 -4.22 1.65
CA ALA A 244 6.28 -4.83 2.14
C ALA A 244 5.35 -3.82 2.84
N ASP A 245 5.93 -2.93 3.66
CA ASP A 245 5.16 -1.94 4.42
C ASP A 245 4.48 -0.92 3.48
N ALA A 246 5.18 -0.51 2.42
CA ALA A 246 4.65 0.41 1.41
C ALA A 246 3.48 -0.20 0.64
N PHE A 247 3.57 -1.48 0.25
CA PHE A 247 2.45 -2.19 -0.38
C PHE A 247 1.25 -2.26 0.57
N ILE A 248 1.47 -2.75 1.79
CA ILE A 248 0.37 -2.99 2.75
C ILE A 248 -0.30 -1.68 3.13
N GLU A 249 0.45 -0.67 3.57
CA GLU A 249 -0.13 0.61 3.98
C GLU A 249 -0.68 1.41 2.79
N GLY A 250 -0.08 1.25 1.60
CA GLY A 250 -0.52 1.84 0.34
C GLY A 250 -1.95 1.45 -0.05
N PHE A 251 -2.26 0.16 0.07
CA PHE A 251 -3.53 -0.42 -0.36
C PHE A 251 -4.57 -0.63 0.75
N ARG A 252 -4.20 -0.44 2.02
CA ARG A 252 -5.12 -0.64 3.15
C ARG A 252 -6.16 0.49 3.28
N GLN A 253 -5.89 1.67 2.73
CA GLN A 253 -6.81 2.81 2.84
C GLN A 253 -8.00 2.66 1.88
N GLY A 254 -9.22 2.90 2.38
CA GLY A 254 -10.41 3.02 1.54
C GLY A 254 -11.64 2.42 2.18
N ARG A 255 -11.58 1.12 2.48
CA ARG A 255 -12.68 0.39 3.10
C ARG A 255 -12.21 -0.34 4.34
N GLU A 256 -12.98 -0.22 5.42
CA GLU A 256 -12.77 -1.05 6.60
C GLU A 256 -12.91 -2.53 6.21
N GLY A 257 -11.86 -3.32 6.47
CA GLY A 257 -11.82 -4.74 6.11
C GLY A 257 -11.01 -5.11 4.86
N THR A 258 -10.45 -4.16 4.10
CA THR A 258 -9.43 -4.51 3.09
C THR A 258 -8.13 -4.94 3.79
N VAL A 259 -7.66 -6.16 3.55
CA VAL A 259 -6.46 -6.73 4.19
C VAL A 259 -5.45 -7.14 3.13
N PRO A 260 -4.48 -6.25 2.82
CA PRO A 260 -3.30 -6.59 2.06
C PRO A 260 -2.38 -7.51 2.86
N LEU A 261 -1.68 -8.41 2.18
CA LEU A 261 -0.78 -9.39 2.76
C LEU A 261 0.42 -9.59 1.82
N CYS A 262 1.60 -9.79 2.39
CA CYS A 262 2.79 -10.22 1.66
C CYS A 262 3.32 -11.53 2.22
N ILE A 263 3.77 -12.45 1.37
CA ILE A 263 4.41 -13.72 1.76
C ILE A 263 5.80 -13.85 1.17
N THR A 264 6.65 -14.60 1.86
CA THR A 264 7.99 -14.98 1.40
C THR A 264 8.35 -16.37 1.95
N ARG A 265 9.41 -16.95 1.38
CA ARG A 265 10.01 -18.19 1.85
C ARG A 265 11.40 -17.90 2.39
N GLY A 266 11.78 -18.55 3.49
CA GLY A 266 13.01 -18.25 4.21
C GLY A 266 13.47 -19.34 5.17
N GLY A 267 14.40 -18.96 6.03
CA GLY A 267 14.84 -19.74 7.18
C GLY A 267 13.99 -19.44 8.41
N PRO A 268 14.28 -20.04 9.57
CA PRO A 268 13.54 -19.77 10.80
C PRO A 268 13.64 -18.30 11.27
N ASP A 269 14.72 -17.61 10.87
CA ASP A 269 14.97 -16.23 11.23
C ASP A 269 14.22 -15.26 10.30
N VAL A 270 13.13 -14.68 10.79
CA VAL A 270 12.30 -13.74 10.04
C VAL A 270 13.03 -12.44 9.70
N GLU A 271 14.06 -12.06 10.47
CA GLU A 271 14.86 -10.84 10.25
C GLU A 271 15.60 -10.86 8.92
N ARG A 272 15.90 -12.06 8.41
CA ARG A 272 16.66 -12.26 7.18
C ARG A 272 15.78 -12.49 5.95
N THR A 273 14.49 -12.16 6.05
CA THR A 273 13.51 -12.39 4.98
C THR A 273 13.20 -11.12 4.19
N ALA A 274 12.62 -11.28 3.00
CA ALA A 274 12.27 -10.16 2.13
C ALA A 274 11.14 -9.26 2.68
N LEU A 275 10.43 -9.68 3.74
CA LEU A 275 9.43 -8.84 4.42
C LEU A 275 10.07 -7.62 5.10
N LEU A 276 11.39 -7.64 5.29
CA LEU A 276 12.20 -6.56 5.86
C LEU A 276 13.06 -5.84 4.83
N ASP A 277 12.86 -6.09 3.52
CA ASP A 277 13.58 -5.37 2.48
C ASP A 277 13.25 -3.86 2.57
N GLU A 278 14.26 -3.06 2.95
CA GLU A 278 14.17 -1.59 2.98
C GLU A 278 14.17 -0.96 1.57
N ALA A 279 14.59 -1.75 0.58
CA ALA A 279 14.69 -1.35 -0.82
C ALA A 279 14.52 -2.56 -1.73
N PHE A 280 14.06 -2.33 -2.95
CA PHE A 280 14.09 -3.31 -4.02
C PHE A 280 15.54 -3.71 -4.32
N VAL A 281 15.78 -5.01 -4.43
CA VAL A 281 17.09 -5.59 -4.72
C VAL A 281 17.02 -6.58 -5.88
N LEU A 282 18.14 -6.76 -6.57
CA LEU A 282 18.28 -7.68 -7.72
C LEU A 282 18.65 -9.09 -7.30
N SER A 283 19.15 -9.27 -6.08
CA SER A 283 19.57 -10.58 -5.58
C SER A 283 18.35 -11.48 -5.37
N ALA A 284 18.54 -12.78 -5.64
CA ALA A 284 17.56 -13.80 -5.34
C ALA A 284 17.17 -13.83 -3.84
N GLY A 285 16.10 -14.55 -3.52
CA GLY A 285 15.68 -14.77 -2.14
C GLY A 285 16.78 -15.40 -1.26
N PRO A 286 16.72 -15.21 0.07
CA PRO A 286 17.59 -15.95 0.98
C PRO A 286 17.41 -17.46 0.75
N HIS A 287 18.51 -18.21 0.58
CA HIS A 287 18.48 -19.61 0.11
C HIS A 287 17.85 -20.63 1.07
N ALA A 288 17.39 -20.19 2.25
CA ALA A 288 16.73 -21.08 3.18
C ALA A 288 15.27 -21.27 2.79
N ALA A 289 14.84 -22.54 2.72
CA ALA A 289 13.55 -22.93 2.20
C ALA A 289 12.70 -23.67 3.26
N SER A 290 13.04 -23.48 4.54
CA SER A 290 12.51 -24.26 5.67
C SER A 290 11.30 -23.62 6.34
N HIS A 291 11.02 -22.34 6.08
CA HIS A 291 9.87 -21.62 6.62
C HIS A 291 9.16 -20.80 5.54
N TYR A 292 7.86 -20.62 5.73
CA TYR A 292 7.10 -19.56 5.09
C TYR A 292 6.87 -18.43 6.08
N HIS A 293 6.81 -17.21 5.57
CA HIS A 293 6.52 -16.02 6.37
C HIS A 293 5.44 -15.19 5.70
N ALA A 294 4.62 -14.52 6.50
CA ALA A 294 3.67 -13.53 6.04
C ALA A 294 3.79 -12.22 6.82
N GLN A 295 3.48 -11.11 6.17
CA GLN A 295 3.25 -9.82 6.81
C GLN A 295 1.84 -9.33 6.50
N TYR A 296 1.10 -8.88 7.51
CA TYR A 296 -0.24 -8.32 7.36
C TYR A 296 -0.59 -7.36 8.51
N PRO A 297 -1.54 -6.42 8.31
CA PRO A 297 -1.98 -5.50 9.34
C PRO A 297 -3.06 -6.13 10.23
N VAL A 298 -3.01 -5.86 11.53
CA VAL A 298 -4.04 -6.23 12.53
C VAL A 298 -4.49 -4.97 13.26
N ALA A 299 -5.79 -4.72 13.31
CA ALA A 299 -6.33 -3.55 14.01
C ALA A 299 -6.11 -3.66 15.53
N PHE A 300 -5.96 -2.50 16.18
CA PHE A 300 -5.99 -2.42 17.63
C PHE A 300 -7.33 -2.92 18.18
N ARG A 301 -7.29 -3.72 19.26
CA ARG A 301 -8.49 -4.28 19.91
C ARG A 301 -9.26 -3.22 20.67
N THR A 302 -8.58 -2.21 21.17
CA THR A 302 -9.10 -1.10 21.97
C THR A 302 -10.03 -0.14 21.22
N LYS A 303 -10.26 -0.35 19.92
CA LYS A 303 -11.25 0.44 19.18
C LYS A 303 -12.65 0.24 19.77
N ARG A 304 -13.05 1.21 20.61
CA ARG A 304 -14.38 1.83 20.50
C ARG A 304 -14.57 2.14 19.03
N THR A 305 -15.58 1.51 18.44
CA THR A 305 -16.19 1.85 17.15
C THR A 305 -15.66 3.17 16.61
N ALA A 306 -14.75 3.11 15.64
CA ALA A 306 -14.70 4.21 14.69
C ALA A 306 -16.12 4.21 14.12
N ASP A 307 -16.95 5.15 14.57
CA ASP A 307 -18.37 5.19 14.26
C ASP A 307 -18.53 4.79 12.80
N SER A 308 -19.29 3.71 12.57
CA SER A 308 -19.68 3.29 11.23
C SER A 308 -20.05 4.57 10.48
N PRO A 309 -19.44 4.86 9.32
CA PRO A 309 -19.64 6.13 8.62
C PRO A 309 -21.12 6.40 8.62
N CYS A 310 -21.54 7.55 9.18
CA CYS A 310 -22.94 7.84 9.49
C CYS A 310 -23.86 7.42 8.34
N GLU A 311 -24.39 6.20 8.42
CA GLU A 311 -25.54 5.75 7.64
C GLU A 311 -26.76 6.63 8.03
N ALA A 312 -26.68 7.27 9.20
CA ALA A 312 -27.54 8.35 9.64
C ALA A 312 -27.29 9.64 8.85
N GLY A 313 -28.10 9.85 7.81
CA GLY A 313 -28.51 11.14 7.27
C GLY A 313 -27.38 12.06 6.81
N ILE A 314 -26.98 11.96 5.53
CA ILE A 314 -26.22 13.03 4.88
C ILE A 314 -27.03 14.34 4.96
N PRO A 315 -26.45 15.46 5.45
CA PRO A 315 -27.21 16.69 5.64
C PRO A 315 -27.63 17.27 4.29
N GLN A 316 -28.77 17.96 4.26
CA GLN A 316 -29.26 18.59 3.03
C GLN A 316 -28.34 19.73 2.56
N TRP A 317 -27.68 20.42 3.50
CA TRP A 317 -26.81 21.56 3.27
C TRP A 317 -25.52 21.36 4.03
N ALA A 318 -24.38 21.67 3.42
CA ALA A 318 -23.11 21.65 4.11
C ALA A 318 -22.16 22.75 3.59
N PRO A 319 -21.32 23.31 4.47
CA PRO A 319 -20.32 24.28 4.08
C PRO A 319 -19.25 23.67 3.17
N ILE A 320 -18.79 24.47 2.22
CA ILE A 320 -17.52 24.31 1.52
C ILE A 320 -16.54 25.22 2.24
N TYR A 321 -15.41 24.68 2.69
CA TYR A 321 -14.41 25.45 3.42
C TYR A 321 -13.28 25.87 2.50
N THR A 322 -12.74 27.07 2.73
CA THR A 322 -11.47 27.49 2.12
C THR A 322 -10.31 26.85 2.89
N LEU A 323 -9.37 26.25 2.17
CA LEU A 323 -8.16 25.68 2.72
C LEU A 323 -6.95 26.59 2.51
N ARG A 324 -6.03 26.59 3.47
CA ARG A 324 -4.71 27.23 3.38
C ARG A 324 -3.62 26.28 3.87
N PRO A 325 -2.38 26.42 3.36
CA PRO A 325 -1.25 25.69 3.91
C PRO A 325 -1.11 25.95 5.41
N MET A 326 -0.93 24.90 6.22
CA MET A 326 -0.63 25.06 7.64
C MET A 326 0.72 25.77 7.81
N PRO A 327 0.83 26.67 8.81
CA PRO A 327 2.12 27.28 9.15
C PRO A 327 3.07 26.21 9.70
N ILE A 328 4.37 26.41 9.45
CA ILE A 328 5.42 25.54 10.02
C ILE A 328 5.33 25.59 11.56
N PRO A 329 5.20 24.43 12.24
CA PRO A 329 5.14 24.35 13.69
C PRO A 329 6.32 25.08 14.35
N PRO A 330 6.13 25.75 15.50
CA PRO A 330 7.19 26.47 16.17
C PRO A 330 8.46 25.64 16.42
N ALA A 331 8.30 24.37 16.81
CA ALA A 331 9.40 23.43 17.04
C ALA A 331 10.27 23.18 15.79
N LEU A 332 9.71 23.37 14.59
CA LEU A 332 10.38 23.13 13.31
C LEU A 332 10.82 24.43 12.63
N ARG A 333 10.33 25.59 13.08
CA ARG A 333 10.62 26.89 12.44
C ARG A 333 12.08 27.32 12.58
N ALA A 334 12.74 26.91 13.65
CA ALA A 334 14.12 27.28 13.95
C ALA A 334 15.16 26.47 13.16
N LEU A 335 14.74 25.45 12.41
CA LEU A 335 15.64 24.60 11.65
C LEU A 335 16.13 25.29 10.37
N SER A 336 17.31 24.90 9.90
CA SER A 336 17.89 25.32 8.63
C SER A 336 17.31 24.50 7.50
N TYR A 337 16.79 25.15 6.46
CA TYR A 337 16.12 24.49 5.34
C TYR A 337 16.81 24.71 4.00
N GLU A 338 16.90 23.63 3.23
CA GLU A 338 17.32 23.63 1.83
C GLU A 338 16.12 23.31 0.92
N PRO A 339 15.85 24.13 -0.12
CA PRO A 339 14.81 23.83 -1.09
C PRO A 339 15.25 22.73 -2.05
N ARG A 340 14.39 21.74 -2.29
CA ARG A 340 14.61 20.65 -3.24
C ARG A 340 13.26 20.10 -3.71
N ASP A 341 13.09 19.80 -4.99
CA ASP A 341 11.89 19.12 -5.52
C ASP A 341 10.54 19.69 -4.99
N GLY A 342 10.41 21.02 -4.89
CA GLY A 342 9.20 21.70 -4.41
C GLY A 342 8.94 21.63 -2.89
N ALA A 343 9.88 21.11 -2.11
CA ALA A 343 9.81 21.00 -0.66
C ALA A 343 11.03 21.62 0.04
N LEU A 344 10.90 21.88 1.34
CA LEU A 344 11.96 22.35 2.22
C LEU A 344 12.48 21.17 3.05
N TYR A 345 13.80 21.01 3.13
CA TYR A 345 14.44 19.89 3.84
C TYR A 345 15.37 20.38 4.93
N SER A 346 15.30 19.76 6.09
CA SER A 346 16.25 19.99 7.18
C SER A 346 16.78 18.67 7.73
N ARG A 347 18.05 18.69 8.14
CA ARG A 347 18.73 17.57 8.81
C ARG A 347 19.15 17.89 10.24
N ASP A 348 18.78 19.05 10.74
CA ASP A 348 19.23 19.56 12.04
C ASP A 348 18.81 18.64 13.19
N LEU A 349 17.74 17.86 13.01
CA LEU A 349 17.23 16.90 13.98
C LEU A 349 17.81 15.48 13.85
N GLU A 350 18.62 15.19 12.82
CA GLU A 350 19.16 13.84 12.59
C GLU A 350 20.10 13.41 13.71
N GLY A 351 20.93 14.32 14.23
CA GLY A 351 21.89 14.02 15.30
C GLY A 351 21.28 13.88 16.70
N THR A 352 20.10 14.46 16.94
CA THR A 352 19.46 14.50 18.26
C THR A 352 18.32 13.49 18.39
N THR A 353 17.50 13.37 17.34
CA THR A 353 16.28 12.54 17.34
C THR A 353 16.28 11.48 16.24
N GLY A 354 17.25 11.52 15.32
CA GLY A 354 17.29 10.61 14.18
C GLY A 354 16.37 10.99 13.03
N PHE A 355 15.70 12.15 13.09
CA PHE A 355 14.75 12.59 12.06
C PHE A 355 15.38 13.53 11.03
N ALA A 356 15.15 13.20 9.76
CA ALA A 356 15.13 14.19 8.69
C ALA A 356 13.74 14.86 8.63
N VAL A 357 13.69 16.18 8.42
CA VAL A 357 12.44 16.94 8.33
C VAL A 357 12.21 17.39 6.89
N ARG A 358 10.99 17.21 6.40
CA ARG A 358 10.53 17.72 5.11
C ARG A 358 9.23 18.50 5.29
N VAL A 359 9.15 19.69 4.70
CA VAL A 359 7.96 20.54 4.72
C VAL A 359 7.56 20.87 3.29
N TYR A 360 6.28 20.77 2.96
CA TYR A 360 5.72 21.10 1.66
C TYR A 360 4.99 22.44 1.74
N PRO A 361 5.57 23.55 1.22
CA PRO A 361 4.99 24.88 1.39
C PRO A 361 3.59 25.04 0.78
N GLY A 362 3.31 24.36 -0.33
CA GLY A 362 2.03 24.45 -1.04
C GLY A 362 0.85 23.78 -0.31
N SER A 363 1.11 22.84 0.59
CA SER A 363 0.08 22.14 1.37
C SER A 363 0.21 22.38 2.88
N GLY A 364 1.36 22.85 3.36
CA GLY A 364 1.71 22.91 4.77
C GLY A 364 2.00 21.55 5.39
N ALA A 365 2.11 20.50 4.58
CA ALA A 365 2.38 19.16 5.09
C ALA A 365 3.79 19.06 5.66
N VAL A 366 3.90 18.31 6.76
CA VAL A 366 5.16 18.06 7.48
C VAL A 366 5.41 16.57 7.52
N ARG A 367 6.63 16.15 7.20
CA ARG A 367 7.10 14.78 7.35
C ARG A 367 8.39 14.77 8.17
N MET A 368 8.46 13.86 9.12
CA MET A 368 9.65 13.53 9.91
C MET A 368 10.00 12.08 9.62
N ILE A 369 11.17 11.85 9.04
CA ILE A 369 11.59 10.56 8.49
C ILE A 369 12.80 10.09 9.27
N GLY A 370 12.62 9.05 10.09
CA GLY A 370 13.66 8.37 10.83
C GLY A 370 13.80 6.91 10.39
N ARG A 371 14.47 6.10 11.22
CA ARG A 371 14.68 4.67 10.95
C ARG A 371 13.62 3.82 11.63
N SER A 372 13.05 2.89 10.88
CA SER A 372 12.37 1.75 11.51
C SER A 372 13.41 0.77 12.00
N GLN A 373 13.13 0.17 13.15
CA GLN A 373 13.92 -0.89 13.73
C GLN A 373 12.99 -2.05 14.07
N PHE A 374 13.46 -3.25 13.81
CA PHE A 374 12.80 -4.48 14.22
C PHE A 374 13.85 -5.37 14.87
N ASP A 375 13.59 -5.77 16.12
CA ASP A 375 14.34 -6.79 16.85
C ASP A 375 13.33 -7.85 17.28
N ALA A 376 13.58 -9.12 16.93
CA ALA A 376 12.70 -10.23 17.28
C ALA A 376 12.58 -10.48 18.80
N GLY A 377 13.53 -9.96 19.59
CA GLY A 377 13.55 -9.97 21.04
C GLY A 377 12.78 -8.82 21.70
N ASP A 378 12.36 -7.80 20.94
CA ASP A 378 11.59 -6.69 21.48
C ASP A 378 10.27 -7.16 22.08
N ARG A 379 9.91 -6.58 23.21
CA ARG A 379 8.58 -6.75 23.82
C ARG A 379 7.68 -5.60 23.37
N PRO A 380 6.62 -5.88 22.58
CA PRO A 380 5.64 -4.87 22.24
C PRO A 380 5.03 -4.24 23.49
N LEU A 381 4.80 -2.93 23.44
CA LEU A 381 4.07 -2.20 24.47
C LEU A 381 2.56 -2.53 24.38
N ALA A 382 1.82 -2.12 25.42
CA ALA A 382 0.36 -2.10 25.35
C ALA A 382 -0.14 -1.09 24.30
N GLU A 383 -1.32 -1.32 23.74
CA GLU A 383 -1.91 -0.45 22.71
C GLU A 383 -2.06 1.00 23.22
N GLU A 384 -2.47 1.17 24.47
CA GLU A 384 -2.63 2.45 25.15
C GLU A 384 -1.30 3.21 25.30
N GLU A 385 -0.21 2.50 25.60
CA GLU A 385 1.09 3.13 25.79
C GLU A 385 1.66 3.68 24.46
N TYR A 386 1.40 3.01 23.34
CA TYR A 386 1.72 3.58 22.02
C TYR A 386 0.94 4.88 21.76
N LEU A 387 -0.35 4.90 22.09
CA LEU A 387 -1.20 6.08 21.92
C LEU A 387 -0.72 7.25 22.79
N GLU A 388 -0.42 7.00 24.07
CA GLU A 388 0.09 8.01 25.00
C GLU A 388 1.41 8.62 24.53
N ARG A 389 2.37 7.79 24.12
CA ARG A 389 3.67 8.25 23.61
C ARG A 389 3.55 9.05 22.32
N ALA A 390 2.66 8.63 21.42
CA ALA A 390 2.36 9.35 20.19
C ALA A 390 1.73 10.72 20.47
N ASP A 391 0.75 10.78 21.37
CA ASP A 391 0.09 12.03 21.74
C ASP A 391 1.07 13.02 22.38
N LEU A 392 1.96 12.54 23.26
CA LEU A 392 3.01 13.36 23.86
C LEU A 392 3.91 13.97 22.78
N PHE A 393 4.46 13.12 21.89
CA PHE A 393 5.33 13.58 20.81
C PHE A 393 4.64 14.59 19.90
N LEU A 394 3.39 14.32 19.49
CA LEU A 394 2.65 15.23 18.63
C LEU A 394 2.47 16.61 19.29
N ARG A 395 2.25 16.66 20.61
CA ARG A 395 2.12 17.93 21.35
C ARG A 395 3.46 18.67 21.39
N GLU A 396 4.54 17.97 21.72
CA GLU A 396 5.90 18.55 21.80
C GLU A 396 6.34 19.14 20.45
N MET A 397 6.03 18.45 19.35
CA MET A 397 6.37 18.91 18.00
C MET A 397 5.40 19.96 17.43
N GLY A 398 4.34 20.32 18.15
CA GLY A 398 3.30 21.22 17.66
C GLY A 398 2.50 20.65 16.47
N LEU A 399 2.37 19.33 16.41
CA LEU A 399 1.66 18.58 15.37
C LEU A 399 0.30 18.07 15.85
N ALA A 400 0.05 18.03 17.16
CA ALA A 400 -1.20 17.54 17.76
C ALA A 400 -2.41 18.39 17.37
N GLU A 401 -3.56 17.72 17.28
CA GLU A 401 -4.80 18.30 16.78
C GLU A 401 -5.97 17.78 17.62
N THR A 402 -6.88 18.68 17.99
CA THR A 402 -7.96 18.38 18.95
C THR A 402 -9.10 17.57 18.33
N ASN A 403 -9.27 17.65 17.01
CA ASN A 403 -10.39 17.06 16.28
C ASN A 403 -9.97 15.82 15.48
N ALA A 404 -9.16 14.94 16.08
CA ALA A 404 -8.79 13.67 15.46
C ALA A 404 -8.89 12.51 16.44
N ALA A 405 -9.51 11.43 15.98
CA ALA A 405 -9.55 10.17 16.73
C ALA A 405 -8.42 9.26 16.24
N PRO A 406 -7.58 8.71 17.15
CA PRO A 406 -6.55 7.77 16.76
C PRO A 406 -7.14 6.40 16.40
N ALA A 407 -6.56 5.78 15.39
CA ALA A 407 -6.74 4.39 15.03
C ALA A 407 -5.37 3.73 14.93
N GLY A 408 -5.15 2.64 15.66
CA GLY A 408 -3.90 1.88 15.62
C GLY A 408 -4.02 0.60 14.81
N ILE A 409 -2.92 0.23 14.14
CA ILE A 409 -2.70 -1.10 13.59
C ILE A 409 -1.33 -1.62 14.03
N ARG A 410 -1.26 -2.93 14.24
CA ARG A 410 -0.03 -3.70 14.44
C ARG A 410 0.33 -4.32 13.09
N MET A 411 1.54 -4.08 12.61
CA MET A 411 2.10 -4.87 11.51
C MET A 411 2.59 -6.19 12.12
N VAL A 412 1.99 -7.30 11.71
CA VAL A 412 2.31 -8.63 12.23
C VAL A 412 3.15 -9.39 11.22
N LEU A 413 4.19 -10.05 11.72
CA LEU A 413 4.94 -11.08 11.04
C LEU A 413 4.48 -12.43 11.56
N GLU A 414 4.09 -13.31 10.64
CA GLU A 414 3.76 -14.70 10.91
C GLU A 414 4.81 -15.59 10.24
N SER A 415 5.25 -16.65 10.94
CA SER A 415 6.22 -17.62 10.47
C SER A 415 5.72 -19.03 10.74
N VAL A 416 5.83 -19.91 9.74
CA VAL A 416 5.47 -21.32 9.84
C VAL A 416 6.55 -22.22 9.22
N PRO A 417 6.88 -23.38 9.79
CA PRO A 417 7.83 -24.31 9.18
C PRO A 417 7.22 -25.00 7.96
N VAL A 418 8.02 -25.35 6.95
CA VAL A 418 7.57 -26.12 5.77
C VAL A 418 7.40 -27.60 6.17
N VAL A 419 6.23 -27.97 6.70
CA VAL A 419 5.88 -29.34 7.14
C VAL A 419 4.49 -29.76 6.62
N ASN A 420 4.27 -31.08 6.48
CA ASN A 420 3.14 -31.64 5.73
C ASN A 420 1.81 -31.84 6.49
N ARG A 421 1.60 -31.25 7.69
CA ARG A 421 0.40 -31.57 8.50
C ARG A 421 -0.24 -30.38 9.23
N ILE A 422 0.45 -29.86 10.25
CA ILE A 422 -0.03 -28.75 11.08
C ILE A 422 1.17 -27.84 11.32
N TYR A 423 0.97 -26.56 11.11
CA TYR A 423 2.00 -25.54 11.29
C TYR A 423 2.04 -25.09 12.75
N GLU A 424 3.24 -25.06 13.33
CA GLU A 424 3.47 -24.24 14.51
C GLU A 424 3.55 -22.79 14.06
N VAL A 425 2.55 -22.00 14.43
CA VAL A 425 2.43 -20.61 13.98
C VAL A 425 3.10 -19.68 14.99
N ALA A 426 4.24 -19.11 14.58
CA ALA A 426 4.94 -18.10 15.36
C ALA A 426 4.56 -16.70 14.86
N ARG A 427 4.11 -15.82 15.78
CA ARG A 427 3.76 -14.43 15.46
C ARG A 427 4.64 -13.45 16.23
N ARG A 428 5.01 -12.36 15.56
CA ARG A 428 5.75 -11.22 16.10
C ARG A 428 5.16 -9.92 15.58
N GLN A 429 5.19 -8.87 16.40
CA GLN A 429 4.86 -7.53 15.91
C GLN A 429 6.10 -6.93 15.28
N LYS A 430 5.99 -6.41 14.06
CA LYS A 430 7.07 -5.70 13.37
C LYS A 430 7.13 -4.23 13.77
N SER A 431 5.98 -3.59 13.82
CA SER A 431 5.83 -2.17 14.10
C SER A 431 4.36 -1.83 14.38
N VAL A 432 4.13 -0.60 14.82
CA VAL A 432 2.80 -0.02 14.99
C VAL A 432 2.63 1.15 14.03
N ILE A 433 1.46 1.27 13.41
CA ILE A 433 1.07 2.47 12.67
C ILE A 433 -0.17 3.06 13.34
N LEU A 434 -0.05 4.31 13.79
CA LEU A 434 -1.17 5.09 14.30
C LEU A 434 -1.61 6.09 13.24
N GLN A 435 -2.92 6.25 13.10
CA GLN A 435 -3.55 7.19 12.20
C GLN A 435 -4.55 8.05 12.95
N TYR A 436 -4.33 9.35 12.92
CA TYR A 436 -5.27 10.35 13.42
C TYR A 436 -5.94 10.95 12.21
N ARG A 437 -7.24 10.75 12.07
CA ARG A 437 -8.02 11.35 10.97
C ARG A 437 -8.81 12.54 11.47
N ARG A 438 -8.72 13.64 10.74
CA ARG A 438 -9.49 14.85 10.97
C ARG A 438 -10.97 14.53 10.92
N ARG A 439 -11.71 15.09 11.86
CA ARG A 439 -13.17 15.18 11.81
C ARG A 439 -13.59 16.64 11.83
N ILE A 440 -14.70 16.92 11.16
CA ILE A 440 -15.29 18.25 11.08
C ILE A 440 -16.64 18.19 11.76
N ASP A 441 -16.85 19.05 12.75
CA ASP A 441 -18.16 19.20 13.38
C ASP A 441 -19.10 19.93 12.42
N LEU A 442 -20.22 19.29 12.12
CA LEU A 442 -21.30 19.82 11.30
C LEU A 442 -22.62 19.52 11.99
N ASP A 443 -23.29 20.57 12.47
CA ASP A 443 -24.57 20.48 13.19
C ASP A 443 -24.55 19.47 14.36
N GLY A 444 -23.43 19.41 15.10
CA GLY A 444 -23.24 18.49 16.23
C GLY A 444 -22.86 17.06 15.82
N HIS A 445 -22.68 16.81 14.51
CA HIS A 445 -22.21 15.54 13.98
C HIS A 445 -20.74 15.63 13.58
N SER A 446 -19.95 14.65 14.02
CA SER A 446 -18.53 14.58 13.68
C SER A 446 -18.33 13.88 12.34
N ILE A 447 -18.10 14.64 11.28
CA ILE A 447 -17.99 14.15 9.90
C ILE A 447 -16.53 13.79 9.57
N PRO A 448 -16.24 12.60 9.00
CA PRO A 448 -14.88 12.23 8.67
C PRO A 448 -14.31 13.03 7.50
N VAL A 449 -13.00 13.26 7.53
CA VAL A 449 -12.24 13.65 6.34
C VAL A 449 -11.65 12.41 5.67
N LEU A 450 -11.82 12.35 4.36
CA LEU A 450 -11.48 11.27 3.46
C LEU A 450 -10.31 11.69 2.56
N GLY A 451 -9.60 10.69 2.04
CA GLY A 451 -8.46 10.89 1.16
C GLY A 451 -7.12 10.80 1.90
N ASP A 452 -6.10 11.36 1.27
CA ASP A 452 -4.71 11.22 1.70
C ASP A 452 -4.26 12.43 2.54
N GLY A 453 -5.01 13.51 2.46
CA GLY A 453 -4.95 14.65 3.39
C GLY A 453 -5.83 14.46 4.62
N GLY A 454 -5.81 15.45 5.51
CA GLY A 454 -6.60 15.47 6.74
C GLY A 454 -6.19 14.37 7.72
N GLN A 455 -4.94 13.90 7.67
CA GLN A 455 -4.45 12.83 8.56
C GLN A 455 -3.07 13.11 9.14
N ILE A 456 -2.83 12.57 10.33
CA ILE A 456 -1.51 12.38 10.91
C ILE A 456 -1.24 10.88 10.94
N ARG A 457 -0.16 10.44 10.31
CA ARG A 457 0.32 9.05 10.34
C ARG A 457 1.61 8.98 11.13
N ILE A 458 1.67 8.07 12.09
CA ILE A 458 2.86 7.81 12.92
C ILE A 458 3.23 6.34 12.75
N VAL A 459 4.50 6.07 12.47
CA VAL A 459 5.06 4.72 12.55
C VAL A 459 5.93 4.64 13.78
N MET A 460 5.71 3.63 14.62
CA MET A 460 6.43 3.40 15.85
C MET A 460 7.09 2.02 15.83
N ASN A 461 8.28 1.94 16.41
CA ASN A 461 8.96 0.68 16.68
C ASN A 461 8.32 -0.01 17.89
N ASN A 462 8.69 -1.27 18.15
CA ASN A 462 8.09 -2.04 19.24
C ASN A 462 8.38 -1.45 20.62
N ASP A 463 9.53 -0.81 20.81
CA ASP A 463 9.92 -0.11 22.04
C ASP A 463 9.16 1.21 22.29
N GLY A 464 8.29 1.62 21.36
CA GLY A 464 7.53 2.87 21.40
C GLY A 464 8.28 4.10 20.90
N SER A 465 9.51 3.94 20.39
CA SER A 465 10.21 5.02 19.69
C SER A 465 9.52 5.32 18.35
N ILE A 466 9.46 6.60 17.99
CA ILE A 466 8.82 7.03 16.75
C ILE A 466 9.82 6.91 15.61
N ALA A 467 9.46 6.11 14.61
CA ALA A 467 10.27 5.95 13.41
C ALA A 467 9.93 7.03 12.37
N ARG A 468 8.64 7.39 12.23
CA ARG A 468 8.18 8.36 11.23
C ARG A 468 6.92 9.08 11.67
N VAL A 469 6.77 10.33 11.24
CA VAL A 469 5.52 11.10 11.34
C VAL A 469 5.25 11.80 10.03
N ALA A 470 4.00 11.78 9.57
CA ALA A 470 3.52 12.56 8.43
C ALA A 470 2.20 13.22 8.80
N LYS A 471 2.16 14.55 8.80
CA LYS A 471 0.95 15.36 8.94
C LYS A 471 0.63 15.99 7.58
N THR A 472 -0.44 15.54 6.96
CA THR A 472 -0.89 16.02 5.63
C THR A 472 -2.17 16.83 5.80
N TRP A 473 -2.08 17.96 6.49
CA TRP A 473 -3.25 18.67 7.01
C TRP A 473 -3.20 20.15 6.64
N ARG A 474 -4.27 20.69 6.05
CA ARG A 474 -4.45 22.12 5.73
C ARG A 474 -5.33 22.85 6.76
N GLU A 475 -5.07 24.14 6.93
CA GLU A 475 -5.88 25.03 7.75
C GLU A 475 -7.25 25.26 7.09
N ILE A 476 -8.34 25.15 7.85
CA ILE A 476 -9.65 25.65 7.40
C ILE A 476 -9.69 27.15 7.71
N ALA A 477 -9.53 27.98 6.70
CA ALA A 477 -9.49 29.44 6.85
C ALA A 477 -10.88 30.05 7.08
N GLY A 478 -11.95 29.33 6.73
CA GLY A 478 -13.33 29.77 6.94
C GLY A 478 -14.31 29.06 6.01
N VAL A 479 -15.60 29.33 6.21
CA VAL A 479 -16.67 28.88 5.31
C VAL A 479 -16.65 29.76 4.07
N ARG A 480 -16.47 29.15 2.90
CA ARG A 480 -16.54 29.85 1.61
C ARG A 480 -17.99 30.08 1.19
N LYS A 481 -18.81 29.04 1.29
CA LYS A 481 -20.26 29.05 1.02
C LYS A 481 -20.93 27.82 1.63
N ILE A 482 -22.26 27.88 1.82
CA ILE A 482 -23.08 26.72 2.16
C ILE A 482 -23.79 26.25 0.89
N ALA A 483 -23.69 24.96 0.57
CA ALA A 483 -24.25 24.40 -0.65
C ALA A 483 -25.05 23.13 -0.38
N ARG A 484 -26.03 22.88 -1.25
CA ARG A 484 -26.90 21.71 -1.16
C ARG A 484 -26.12 20.45 -1.48
N ILE A 485 -26.38 19.38 -0.73
CA ILE A 485 -25.78 18.07 -0.91
C ILE A 485 -26.75 17.14 -1.65
N LYS A 486 -26.21 16.37 -2.60
CA LYS A 486 -26.92 15.29 -3.30
C LYS A 486 -27.37 14.24 -2.27
N PRO A 487 -28.67 13.89 -2.22
CA PRO A 487 -29.12 12.73 -1.45
C PRO A 487 -28.44 11.45 -1.93
N PHE A 488 -28.39 10.44 -1.05
CA PHE A 488 -27.84 9.11 -1.35
C PHE A 488 -28.35 8.56 -2.68
N ASP A 489 -29.67 8.48 -2.90
CA ASP A 489 -30.24 7.89 -4.12
C ASP A 489 -29.83 8.60 -5.41
N THR A 490 -29.57 9.91 -5.35
CA THR A 490 -29.10 10.68 -6.51
C THR A 490 -27.63 10.40 -6.77
N ALA A 491 -26.80 10.46 -5.73
CA ALA A 491 -25.36 10.20 -5.86
C ALA A 491 -25.07 8.72 -6.19
N HIS A 492 -25.87 7.78 -5.67
CA HIS A 492 -25.76 6.37 -5.96
C HIS A 492 -26.08 6.08 -7.43
N ARG A 493 -27.17 6.66 -7.98
CA ARG A 493 -27.49 6.54 -9.41
C ARG A 493 -26.42 7.16 -10.30
N GLU A 494 -25.83 8.28 -9.89
CA GLU A 494 -24.69 8.88 -10.59
C GLU A 494 -23.49 7.93 -10.55
N ALA A 495 -23.16 7.36 -9.39
CA ALA A 495 -22.10 6.37 -9.25
C ALA A 495 -22.34 5.12 -10.11
N GLU A 496 -23.58 4.64 -10.20
CA GLU A 496 -23.94 3.54 -11.10
C GLU A 496 -23.71 3.89 -12.58
N GLN A 497 -23.92 5.14 -13.00
CA GLN A 497 -23.65 5.57 -14.39
C GLN A 497 -22.16 5.56 -14.74
N HIS A 498 -21.26 5.63 -13.74
CA HIS A 498 -19.82 5.47 -13.94
C HIS A 498 -19.41 4.00 -14.11
N LEU A 499 -20.29 3.03 -13.78
CA LEU A 499 -20.05 1.62 -14.06
C LEU A 499 -20.37 1.33 -15.53
N ALA A 500 -19.42 0.75 -16.26
CA ALA A 500 -19.64 0.34 -17.65
C ALA A 500 -20.74 -0.73 -17.79
N ARG A 501 -20.98 -1.52 -16.74
CA ARG A 501 -21.97 -2.62 -16.66
C ARG A 501 -22.59 -2.68 -15.26
N PRO A 502 -23.47 -1.72 -14.89
CA PRO A 502 -23.99 -1.58 -13.53
C PRO A 502 -24.71 -2.83 -13.03
N GLU A 503 -25.38 -3.57 -13.92
CA GLU A 503 -26.12 -4.80 -13.63
C GLU A 503 -25.26 -5.92 -13.03
N LYS A 504 -23.94 -5.87 -13.22
CA LYS A 504 -22.98 -6.85 -12.72
C LYS A 504 -22.53 -6.59 -11.29
N TYR A 505 -22.82 -5.40 -10.77
CA TYR A 505 -22.37 -4.97 -9.47
C TYR A 505 -23.51 -4.93 -8.46
N ARG A 506 -23.13 -5.06 -7.20
CA ARG A 506 -23.94 -4.69 -6.04
C ARG A 506 -23.18 -3.64 -5.25
N LEU A 507 -23.91 -2.75 -4.60
CA LEU A 507 -23.33 -1.89 -3.59
C LEU A 507 -22.87 -2.75 -2.42
N ASP A 508 -21.59 -2.68 -2.10
CA ASP A 508 -20.94 -3.44 -1.04
C ASP A 508 -20.59 -2.55 0.16
N GLY A 509 -20.56 -1.23 -0.04
CA GLY A 509 -20.42 -0.24 1.02
C GLY A 509 -20.54 1.17 0.48
N TRP A 510 -20.86 2.10 1.37
CA TRP A 510 -20.92 3.53 1.08
C TRP A 510 -20.38 4.31 2.27
N LEU A 511 -19.68 5.40 1.98
CA LEU A 511 -19.26 6.37 2.98
C LEU A 511 -19.32 7.78 2.40
N TRP A 512 -19.40 8.77 3.27
CA TRP A 512 -19.37 10.17 2.86
C TRP A 512 -18.58 10.99 3.87
N GLY A 513 -18.06 12.13 3.41
CA GLY A 513 -17.25 13.01 4.23
C GLY A 513 -16.56 14.08 3.39
N TYR A 514 -15.76 14.91 4.04
CA TYR A 514 -14.98 15.93 3.36
C TYR A 514 -13.75 15.32 2.68
N ARG A 515 -13.44 15.70 1.45
CA ARG A 515 -12.25 15.21 0.72
C ARG A 515 -11.07 16.15 0.89
N GLU A 516 -9.95 15.63 1.39
CA GLU A 516 -8.68 16.35 1.44
C GLU A 516 -7.59 15.62 0.65
N HIS A 517 -6.89 16.35 -0.21
CA HIS A 517 -5.85 15.83 -1.10
C HIS A 517 -4.51 15.65 -0.39
N GLY A 518 -3.64 14.83 -0.98
CA GLY A 518 -2.30 14.54 -0.45
C GLY A 518 -1.39 15.77 -0.40
N ASP A 519 -0.19 15.57 0.10
CA ASP A 519 0.79 16.61 0.41
C ASP A 519 1.42 17.29 -0.81
N GLY A 520 1.43 16.64 -1.98
CA GLY A 520 1.91 17.19 -3.25
C GLY A 520 0.84 17.92 -4.07
N GLU A 521 -0.41 17.95 -3.62
CA GLU A 521 -1.53 18.51 -4.38
C GLU A 521 -1.92 19.89 -3.83
N GLU A 522 -2.21 20.86 -4.70
CA GLU A 522 -2.84 22.11 -4.27
C GLU A 522 -4.35 21.91 -4.12
N GLN A 523 -4.92 22.45 -3.04
CA GLN A 523 -6.36 22.37 -2.80
C GLN A 523 -6.84 23.65 -2.13
N ALA A 524 -7.69 24.40 -2.83
CA ALA A 524 -8.28 25.63 -2.32
C ALA A 524 -9.58 25.38 -1.52
N ASP A 525 -10.33 24.34 -1.86
CA ASP A 525 -11.64 24.06 -1.28
C ASP A 525 -11.71 22.67 -0.65
N LEU A 526 -12.23 22.59 0.56
CA LEU A 526 -12.66 21.34 1.18
C LEU A 526 -14.15 21.10 0.89
N ARG A 527 -14.44 20.02 0.16
CA ARG A 527 -15.79 19.68 -0.32
C ARG A 527 -16.22 18.31 0.17
N ILE A 528 -17.53 18.08 0.25
CA ILE A 528 -18.06 16.76 0.60
C ILE A 528 -18.07 15.88 -0.64
N VAL A 529 -17.68 14.62 -0.46
CA VAL A 529 -17.79 13.56 -1.45
C VAL A 529 -18.55 12.38 -0.87
N GLN A 530 -19.18 11.61 -1.75
CA GLN A 530 -19.76 10.30 -1.44
C GLN A 530 -18.96 9.24 -2.18
N VAL A 531 -18.47 8.23 -1.47
CA VAL A 531 -17.65 7.14 -2.02
C VAL A 531 -18.46 5.86 -1.95
N PHE A 532 -18.65 5.24 -3.11
CA PHE A 532 -19.38 3.99 -3.28
C PHE A 532 -18.42 2.87 -3.61
N PHE A 533 -18.56 1.75 -2.90
CA PHE A 533 -17.80 0.53 -3.12
C PHE A 533 -18.72 -0.50 -3.78
N PHE A 534 -18.43 -0.84 -5.02
CA PHE A 534 -19.17 -1.82 -5.78
C PHE A 534 -18.40 -3.13 -5.82
N ALA A 535 -19.04 -4.21 -5.40
CA ALA A 535 -18.52 -5.56 -5.56
C ALA A 535 -19.30 -6.28 -6.67
N PRO A 536 -18.67 -7.21 -7.41
CA PRO A 536 -19.40 -8.08 -8.34
C PRO A 536 -20.50 -8.88 -7.62
N ARG A 537 -21.65 -9.08 -8.28
CA ARG A 537 -22.74 -9.90 -7.73
C ARG A 537 -22.32 -11.37 -7.64
N SER A 538 -22.40 -11.96 -6.45
CA SER A 538 -22.17 -13.39 -6.23
C SER A 538 -23.15 -14.24 -7.05
N GLY A 539 -22.65 -15.24 -7.79
CA GLY A 539 -23.43 -16.13 -8.65
C GLY A 539 -23.30 -15.84 -10.14
N VAL A 540 -22.85 -14.63 -10.49
CA VAL A 540 -22.24 -14.35 -11.79
C VAL A 540 -20.75 -14.29 -11.51
N VAL A 541 -20.04 -15.40 -11.73
CA VAL A 541 -18.59 -15.32 -11.96
C VAL A 541 -18.48 -14.59 -13.30
N ASP A 542 -18.65 -13.27 -13.28
CA ASP A 542 -18.14 -12.42 -14.33
C ASP A 542 -16.76 -11.99 -13.85
N PRO A 543 -15.73 -12.75 -14.22
CA PRO A 543 -14.41 -12.48 -13.76
C PRO A 543 -13.91 -11.13 -14.31
N GLU A 544 -14.60 -10.51 -15.28
CA GLU A 544 -14.28 -9.18 -15.82
C GLU A 544 -14.68 -8.01 -14.91
N ALA A 545 -15.55 -8.24 -13.92
CA ALA A 545 -15.99 -7.19 -13.02
C ALA A 545 -15.00 -7.08 -11.85
N ALA A 546 -14.02 -6.17 -11.94
CA ALA A 546 -13.16 -5.85 -10.80
C ALA A 546 -13.95 -4.98 -9.81
N PRO A 547 -13.83 -5.19 -8.48
CA PRO A 547 -14.43 -4.28 -7.51
C PRO A 547 -14.07 -2.82 -7.81
N GLN A 548 -15.07 -1.93 -7.78
CA GLN A 548 -14.90 -0.53 -8.13
C GLN A 548 -15.07 0.36 -6.90
N ARG A 549 -14.25 1.41 -6.80
CA ARG A 549 -14.42 2.52 -5.86
C ARG A 549 -14.72 3.77 -6.65
N ILE A 550 -15.92 4.31 -6.50
CA ILE A 550 -16.40 5.48 -7.25
C ILE A 550 -16.66 6.62 -6.29
N GLU A 551 -16.02 7.76 -6.54
CA GLU A 551 -16.19 8.98 -5.76
C GLU A 551 -17.06 9.96 -6.53
N ILE A 552 -18.12 10.45 -5.88
CA ILE A 552 -19.07 11.42 -6.43
C ILE A 552 -18.96 12.72 -5.62
N ALA A 553 -18.77 13.84 -6.31
CA ALA A 553 -18.88 15.15 -5.70
C ALA A 553 -20.30 15.34 -5.14
N ALA A 554 -20.40 15.62 -3.84
CA ALA A 554 -21.68 15.65 -3.15
C ALA A 554 -22.36 17.01 -3.27
N HIS A 555 -21.61 18.10 -3.34
CA HIS A 555 -22.15 19.45 -3.53
C HIS A 555 -22.72 19.63 -4.94
N LEU A 556 -23.94 20.16 -5.03
CA LEU A 556 -24.54 20.55 -6.31
C LEU A 556 -23.95 21.90 -6.75
N ASP A 557 -23.40 21.95 -7.97
CA ASP A 557 -23.06 23.22 -8.62
C ASP A 557 -24.35 23.92 -9.05
N VAL A 558 -24.96 24.65 -8.12
CA VAL A 558 -26.06 25.56 -8.44
C VAL A 558 -25.62 26.96 -8.07
N SER A 559 -25.49 27.79 -9.10
CA SER A 559 -25.24 29.23 -9.03
C SER A 559 -26.39 30.04 -8.39
N GLU A 560 -27.42 29.40 -7.84
CA GLU A 560 -28.69 30.07 -7.47
C GLU A 560 -29.25 29.74 -6.07
N THR A 561 -28.59 28.89 -5.28
CA THR A 561 -29.00 28.69 -3.87
C THR A 561 -27.80 28.75 -2.95
N THR A 562 -27.20 29.93 -2.89
CA THR A 562 -26.21 30.32 -1.89
C THR A 562 -26.94 30.93 -0.70
N ILE A 563 -26.67 30.45 0.51
CA ILE A 563 -26.94 31.24 1.71
C ILE A 563 -25.67 32.05 1.93
N ASP A 564 -25.65 33.30 1.44
CA ASP A 564 -24.63 34.25 1.83
C ASP A 564 -24.85 34.61 3.31
N ARG A 565 -23.75 34.61 4.07
CA ARG A 565 -23.74 35.08 5.46
C ARG A 565 -23.08 36.44 5.54
#